data_AF-A0A0Q6VW05-F1
#
_entry.id   AF-A0A0Q6VW05-F1
#
_cell.length_a   1.000
_cell.length_b   1.000
_cell.length_c   1.000
_cell.angle_alpha   90.00
_cell.angle_beta   90.00
_cell.angle_gamma   90.00
#
_symmetry.space_group_name_H-M   'P 1'
#
loop_
_entity.id
_entity.type
_entity.pdbx_description
1 polymer ?
#
loop_
_entity_poly.entity_id
_entity_poly.type
_entity_poly.pdbx_seq_one_letter_code
_entity_poly.pdbx_strand_id
1 'polypeptide(L)' 'MKQALSTLMARKDRNGAFGVADERIESYLIERGLCRYTQRPLMLVTERGRQEIARHRQQLRRAS' A
#
# COMPACT_ATOMS: atom_id res chain seq x y z
N MET A 1 -25.20 2.03 -15.64
CA MET A 1 -23.87 1.41 -15.47
C MET A 1 -23.36 1.74 -14.08
N LYS A 2 -23.30 0.77 -13.17
CA LYS A 2 -22.81 0.97 -11.80
C LYS A 2 -21.29 1.04 -11.86
N GLN A 3 -20.71 2.23 -11.69
CA GLN A 3 -19.28 2.35 -11.37
C GLN A 3 -19.07 1.70 -10.00
N ALA A 4 -18.51 0.49 -10.01
CA ALA A 4 -17.93 -0.10 -8.83
C ALA A 4 -16.64 0.68 -8.53
N LEU A 5 -16.77 1.86 -7.93
CA LEU A 5 -15.75 2.39 -7.03
C LEU A 5 -15.83 1.59 -5.73
N SER A 6 -15.69 0.27 -5.82
CA SER A 6 -15.64 -0.60 -4.64
C SER A 6 -14.24 -0.46 -4.05
N THR A 7 -14.10 0.63 -3.31
CA THR A 7 -13.41 0.62 -2.04
C THR A 7 -11.90 0.47 -2.16
N LEU A 8 -11.25 1.59 -2.50
CA LEU A 8 -9.86 1.83 -2.15
C LEU A 8 -9.78 2.03 -0.62
N MET A 9 -9.97 0.96 0.16
CA MET A 9 -9.80 0.98 1.62
C MET A 9 -8.32 0.83 1.99
N ALA A 10 -7.47 1.65 1.40
CA ALA A 10 -6.18 1.97 2.00
C ALA A 10 -6.38 3.14 2.97
N ARG A 11 -7.18 2.96 4.04
CA ARG A 11 -7.13 3.88 5.19
C ARG A 11 -5.84 3.58 5.95
N LYS A 12 -4.77 4.21 5.51
CA LYS A 12 -3.53 4.36 6.26
C LYS A 12 -3.81 5.26 7.46
N ASP A 13 -3.90 4.67 8.65
CA ASP A 13 -3.55 5.39 9.87
C ASP A 13 -2.04 5.65 9.89
N ARG A 14 -1.59 6.66 10.62
CA ARG A 14 -0.23 7.20 10.51
C ARG A 14 0.90 6.19 10.78
N ASN A 15 0.67 5.03 11.40
CA ASN A 15 1.72 4.01 11.65
C ASN A 15 1.21 2.54 11.80
N GLY A 16 -0.03 2.21 11.41
CA GLY A 16 -0.66 0.90 11.68
C GLY A 16 -0.68 -0.12 10.55
N ALA A 17 -1.17 -1.32 10.88
CA ALA A 17 -1.47 -2.39 9.92
C ALA A 17 -2.50 -1.92 8.89
N PHE A 18 -2.31 -2.32 7.63
CA PHE A 18 -3.24 -2.01 6.55
C PHE A 18 -3.62 -3.27 5.78
N GLY A 19 -4.83 -3.29 5.23
CA GLY A 19 -5.35 -4.40 4.42
C GLY A 19 -5.36 -4.06 2.94
N VAL A 20 -5.11 -5.05 2.10
CA VAL A 20 -5.27 -5.00 0.64
C VAL A 20 -6.33 -6.03 0.27
N ALA A 21 -7.36 -5.62 -0.47
CA ALA A 21 -8.47 -6.50 -0.86
C ALA A 21 -8.28 -7.15 -2.26
N ASP A 22 -7.15 -6.88 -2.91
CA ASP A 22 -6.81 -7.36 -4.25
C ASP A 22 -5.54 -8.23 -4.20
N GLU A 23 -5.68 -9.50 -4.56
CA GLU A 23 -4.60 -10.50 -4.51
C GLU A 23 -3.43 -10.17 -5.44
N ARG A 24 -3.68 -9.52 -6.58
CA ARG A 24 -2.61 -9.13 -7.53
C ARG A 24 -1.79 -8.00 -6.93
N ILE A 25 -2.45 -7.03 -6.29
CA ILE A 25 -1.77 -5.94 -5.59
C ILE A 25 -1.01 -6.49 -4.38
N GLU A 26 -1.63 -7.39 -3.61
CA GLU A 26 -0.98 -8.09 -2.48
C GLU A 26 0.32 -8.77 -2.94
N SER A 27 0.22 -9.64 -3.95
CA SER A 27 1.37 -10.39 -4.50
C SER A 27 2.47 -9.44 -4.97
N TYR A 28 2.12 -8.40 -5.73
CA TYR A 28 3.07 -7.38 -6.17
C TYR A 28 3.81 -6.73 -4.99
N LEU A 29 3.09 -6.33 -3.93
CA LEU A 29 3.68 -5.67 -2.77
C LEU A 29 4.61 -6.60 -1.97
N ILE A 30 4.27 -7.89 -1.87
CA ILE A 30 5.08 -8.91 -1.20
C ILE A 30 6.32 -9.26 -2.03
N GLU A 31 6.15 -9.61 -3.31
CA GLU A 31 7.24 -10.01 -4.22
C GLU A 31 8.29 -8.90 -4.39
N ARG A 32 7.85 -7.64 -4.39
CA ARG A 32 8.76 -6.47 -4.45
C ARG A 32 9.39 -6.13 -3.10
N GLY A 33 9.03 -6.83 -2.02
CA GLY A 33 9.52 -6.59 -0.66
C GLY A 33 9.11 -5.23 -0.09
N LEU A 34 8.00 -4.66 -0.57
CA LEU A 34 7.49 -3.36 -0.13
C LEU A 34 6.64 -3.51 1.14
N CYS A 35 6.00 -4.66 1.31
CA CYS A 35 5.19 -5.00 2.46
C CYS A 35 5.49 -6.44 2.91
N ARG A 36 5.07 -6.78 4.13
CA ARG A 36 5.13 -8.15 4.66
C ARG A 36 3.92 -8.43 5.54
N TYR A 37 3.55 -9.71 5.64
CA TYR A 37 2.58 -10.14 6.64
C TYR A 37 3.16 -10.12 8.05
N THR A 38 2.39 -9.61 9.00
CA THR A 38 2.57 -9.92 10.43
C THR A 38 1.70 -11.09 10.83
N GLN A 39 0.43 -11.06 10.41
CA GLN A 39 -0.56 -12.11 10.56
C GLN A 39 -1.61 -11.86 9.47
N ARG A 40 -2.07 -12.86 8.71
CA ARG A 40 -3.11 -12.59 7.69
C ARG A 40 -4.43 -12.14 8.35
N PRO A 41 -5.11 -11.09 7.83
CA PRO A 41 -4.81 -10.30 6.62
C PRO A 41 -3.98 -9.01 6.87
N LEU A 42 -3.38 -8.85 8.05
CA LEU A 42 -2.60 -7.67 8.45
C LEU A 42 -1.21 -7.63 7.81
N MET A 43 -0.96 -6.55 7.05
CA MET A 43 0.33 -6.26 6.45
C MET A 43 1.00 -5.04 7.08
N LEU A 44 2.32 -5.08 7.16
CA LEU A 44 3.17 -3.95 7.50
C LEU A 44 3.99 -3.51 6.31
N VAL A 45 4.16 -2.19 6.17
CA VAL A 45 5.08 -1.60 5.19
C VAL A 45 6.52 -1.82 5.66
N THR A 46 7.37 -2.36 4.80
CA THR A 46 8.80 -2.55 5.09
C THR A 46 9.55 -1.22 5.06
N GLU A 47 10.82 -1.22 5.47
CA GLU A 47 11.67 -0.04 5.32
C GLU A 47 11.82 0.39 3.86
N ARG A 48 12.05 -0.57 2.96
CA ARG A 48 12.07 -0.34 1.51
C ARG A 48 10.77 0.29 1.03
N GLY A 49 9.61 -0.24 1.46
CA GLY A 49 8.31 0.34 1.14
C GLY A 49 8.17 1.79 1.60
N ARG A 50 8.69 2.13 2.79
CA ARG A 50 8.70 3.51 3.29
C ARG A 50 9.57 4.43 2.44
N GLN A 51 10.74 3.97 1.99
CA GLN A 51 11.61 4.73 1.09
C GLN A 51 10.96 4.99 -0.28
N GLU A 52 10.29 3.97 -0.85
CA GLU A 52 9.51 4.13 -2.09
C GLU A 52 8.39 5.17 -1.91
N ILE A 53 7.63 5.10 -0.81
CA ILE A 53 6.58 6.08 -0.52
C ILE A 53 7.16 7.50 -0.41
N ALA A 54 8.30 7.66 0.25
CA ALA A 54 8.98 8.96 0.35
C ALA A 54 9.39 9.50 -1.04
N ARG A 55 9.94 8.65 -1.91
CA ARG A 55 10.30 9.03 -3.29
C ARG A 55 9.08 9.47 -4.10
N HIS A 56 7.99 8.70 -4.08
CA HIS A 56 6.76 9.05 -4.80
C HIS A 56 6.15 10.36 -4.28
N ARG A 57 6.15 10.58 -2.96
CA ARG A 57 5.70 11.85 -2.37
C ARG A 57 6.52 13.04 -2.86
N GLN A 58 7.83 12.89 -2.98
CA GLN A 58 8.68 13.96 -3.53
C GLN A 58 8.38 14.22 -5.01
N GLN A 59 8.16 13.18 -5.80
CA GLN A 59 7.80 13.33 -7.22
C GLN A 59 6.46 14.04 -7.38
N LEU A 60 5.44 13.66 -6.61
CA LEU A 60 4.13 14.32 -6.63
C LEU A 60 4.22 15.80 -6.26
N ARG A 61 5.06 16.15 -5.27
CA ARG A 61 5.31 17.56 -4.90
C ARG A 61 6.00 18.36 -6.00
N ARG A 62 6.82 17.73 -6.85
CA ARG A 62 7.49 18.40 -7.97
C ARG A 62 6.61 18.53 -9.21
N ALA A 63 5.58 17.71 -9.31
CA ALA A 63 4.59 17.73 -10.39
C ALA A 63 3.37 18.62 -10.07
N SER A 64 3.31 19.19 -8.86
CA SER A 64 2.31 20.17 -8.41
C SER A 64 2.90 21.58 -8.51
#